data_AF-I0YY12-F1
#
_entry.id   AF-I0YY12-F1
#
_cell.length_a   1.000
_cell.length_b   1.000
_cell.length_c   1.000
_cell.angle_alpha   90.00
_cell.angle_beta   90.00
_cell.angle_gamma   90.00
#
_symmetry.space_group_name_H-M   'P 1'
#
loop_
_entity.id
_entity.type
_entity.pdbx_description
1 polymer ?
#
loop_
_entity_poly.entity_id
_entity_poly.type
_entity_poly.pdbx_seq_one_letter_code
_entity_poly.pdbx_strand_id
1 'polypeptide(L)'
;MKVFIVLAHPDPRSLNASMAKYSVEVLEAAGYEVKVSDLYAMKFKSFLDGEDFTEHNSEERLNIFKESLLAYKNGTQTPDVIAEQEKMKWADVTVGAPASQYSPRGIAGPIDDLLFPINHGILYYPGYDVLPPFVLYHTFPGAVDDKRFVEIQAAMKERLLSLDTTEPIAYRKQNHGDYTMPDLELKPGLEQQGETGFNMHVIKS
;
A
#
# COMPACT_ATOMS: atom_id res chain seq x y z
N MET A 1 -3.31 17.29 9.32
CA MET A 1 -4.07 16.07 8.93
C MET A 1 -3.49 14.85 9.64
N LYS A 2 -4.13 13.68 9.58
CA LYS A 2 -3.61 12.44 10.21
C LYS A 2 -2.94 11.56 9.16
N VAL A 3 -1.70 11.15 9.40
CA VAL A 3 -0.92 10.26 8.54
C VAL A 3 -0.53 9.00 9.31
N PHE A 4 -0.56 7.87 8.64
CA PHE A 4 -0.07 6.61 9.17
C PHE A 4 1.03 6.05 8.27
N ILE A 5 2.07 5.51 8.88
CA ILE A 5 3.21 4.93 8.19
C ILE A 5 3.38 3.49 8.65
N VAL A 6 3.38 2.55 7.72
CA VAL A 6 3.74 1.15 7.97
C VAL A 6 5.19 0.92 7.54
N LEU A 7 6.05 0.59 8.50
CA LEU A 7 7.45 0.23 8.24
C LEU A 7 7.62 -1.29 8.36
N ALA A 8 8.11 -1.91 7.29
CA ALA A 8 8.34 -3.34 7.21
C ALA A 8 9.81 -3.67 6.87
N HIS A 9 10.75 -3.28 7.74
CA HIS A 9 12.17 -3.60 7.55
C HIS A 9 12.84 -4.07 8.85
N PRO A 10 13.64 -5.16 8.83
CA PRO A 10 14.21 -5.75 10.06
C PRO A 10 15.34 -4.94 10.71
N ASP A 11 16.16 -4.24 9.93
CA ASP A 11 17.26 -3.42 10.46
C ASP A 11 16.82 -1.95 10.66
N PRO A 12 16.82 -1.41 11.89
CA PRO A 12 16.46 -0.02 12.18
C PRO A 12 17.47 1.01 11.63
N ARG A 13 18.63 0.58 11.12
CA ARG A 13 19.64 1.43 10.46
C ARG A 13 19.56 1.38 8.94
N SER A 14 18.57 0.67 8.41
CA SER A 14 18.36 0.56 6.97
C SER A 14 17.97 1.89 6.33
N LEU A 15 18.08 1.95 5.00
CA LEU A 15 17.52 3.05 4.21
C LEU A 15 16.02 3.21 4.47
N ASN A 16 15.27 2.10 4.53
CA ASN A 16 13.81 2.11 4.79
C ASN A 16 13.48 2.73 6.16
N ALA A 17 14.15 2.28 7.22
CA ALA A 17 13.96 2.84 8.56
C ALA A 17 14.37 4.32 8.64
N SER A 18 15.46 4.70 7.95
CA SER A 18 15.90 6.09 7.87
C SER A 18 14.88 6.96 7.14
N MET A 19 14.28 6.46 6.06
CA MET A 19 13.24 7.18 5.34
C MET A 19 11.95 7.30 6.15
N ALA A 20 11.51 6.25 6.84
CA ALA A 20 10.33 6.32 7.70
C ALA A 20 10.51 7.38 8.80
N LYS A 21 11.67 7.42 9.46
CA LYS A 21 11.99 8.45 10.46
C LYS A 21 11.96 9.86 9.85
N TYR A 22 12.62 10.04 8.70
CA TYR A 22 12.62 11.33 8.01
C TYR A 22 11.21 11.77 7.61
N SER A 23 10.35 10.84 7.17
CA SER A 23 8.96 11.13 6.81
C SER A 23 8.16 11.64 8.00
N VAL A 24 8.32 11.03 9.19
CA VAL A 24 7.71 11.52 10.44
C VAL A 24 8.16 12.95 10.73
N GLU A 25 9.47 13.22 10.68
CA GLU A 25 10.02 14.56 10.95
C GLU A 25 9.45 15.63 10.00
N VAL A 26 9.36 15.32 8.71
CA VAL A 26 8.81 16.24 7.70
C VAL A 26 7.33 16.50 7.92
N LEU A 27 6.55 15.45 8.17
CA LEU A 27 5.09 15.54 8.33
C LEU A 27 4.72 16.26 9.64
N GLU A 28 5.35 15.93 10.75
CA GLU A 28 5.10 16.61 12.02
C GLU A 28 5.48 18.10 11.93
N ALA A 29 6.60 18.43 11.27
CA ALA A 29 7.00 19.82 11.03
C ALA A 29 6.00 20.58 10.14
N ALA A 30 5.27 19.88 9.28
CA ALA A 30 4.20 20.44 8.46
C ALA A 30 2.81 20.45 9.16
N GLY A 31 2.74 20.05 10.44
CA GLY A 31 1.52 20.09 11.25
C GLY A 31 0.61 18.87 11.10
N TYR A 32 1.14 17.75 10.60
CA TYR A 32 0.41 16.48 10.55
C TYR A 32 0.55 15.73 11.88
N GLU A 33 -0.51 15.04 12.30
CA GLU A 33 -0.45 14.03 13.35
C GLU A 33 -0.01 12.72 12.70
N VAL A 34 1.10 12.14 13.15
CA VAL A 34 1.68 10.95 12.52
C VAL A 34 1.62 9.77 13.48
N LYS A 35 1.17 8.61 12.99
CA LYS A 35 1.30 7.31 13.67
C LYS A 35 2.20 6.40 12.85
N VAL A 36 2.95 5.53 13.51
CA VAL A 36 3.83 4.56 12.85
C VAL A 36 3.56 3.17 13.40
N SER A 37 3.48 2.19 12.51
CA SER A 37 3.55 0.76 12.83
C SER A 37 4.80 0.17 12.20
N ASP A 38 5.85 0.02 13.02
CA ASP A 38 7.04 -0.74 12.66
C ASP A 38 6.78 -2.22 12.95
N LEU A 39 6.44 -2.98 11.91
CA LEU A 39 5.99 -4.36 12.03
C LEU A 39 7.05 -5.27 12.67
N TYR A 40 8.32 -5.02 12.39
CA TYR A 40 9.42 -5.79 12.95
C TYR A 40 9.65 -5.44 14.41
N ALA A 41 9.65 -4.15 14.76
CA ALA A 41 9.77 -3.72 16.16
C ALA A 41 8.57 -4.21 17.01
N MET A 42 7.37 -4.24 16.43
CA MET A 42 6.14 -4.74 17.06
C MET A 42 6.11 -6.26 17.19
N LYS A 43 7.00 -7.00 16.50
CA LYS A 43 6.91 -8.46 16.33
C LYS A 43 5.53 -8.88 15.82
N PHE A 44 5.03 -8.15 14.84
CA PHE A 44 3.69 -8.35 14.28
C PHE A 44 3.47 -9.80 13.85
N LYS A 45 2.34 -10.39 14.27
CA LYS A 45 1.95 -11.75 13.89
C LYS A 45 1.55 -11.74 12.40
N SER A 46 2.41 -12.28 11.54
CA SER A 46 2.23 -12.22 10.09
C SER A 46 1.37 -13.35 9.51
N PHE A 47 0.84 -14.25 10.34
CA PHE A 47 0.00 -15.36 9.93
C PHE A 47 -1.33 -15.32 10.67
N LEU A 48 -2.39 -15.67 9.95
CA LEU A 48 -3.73 -15.79 10.50
C LEU A 48 -3.95 -17.23 10.98
N ASP A 49 -4.54 -17.40 12.16
CA ASP A 49 -4.91 -18.71 12.69
C ASP A 49 -6.20 -18.64 13.53
N GLY A 50 -6.54 -19.74 14.22
CA GLY A 50 -7.73 -19.83 15.05
C GLY A 50 -7.70 -18.95 16.31
N GLU A 51 -6.51 -18.55 16.78
CA GLU A 51 -6.37 -17.72 17.98
C GLU A 51 -6.83 -16.28 17.75
N ASP A 52 -6.94 -15.86 16.48
CA ASP A 52 -7.46 -14.55 16.10
C ASP A 52 -9.00 -14.44 16.26
N PHE A 53 -9.69 -15.56 16.51
CA PHE A 53 -11.14 -15.65 16.67
C PHE A 53 -11.51 -16.16 18.06
N THR A 54 -11.52 -15.24 19.04
CA THR A 54 -11.69 -15.57 20.46
C THR A 54 -13.01 -16.26 20.82
N GLU A 55 -14.04 -16.12 19.97
CA GLU A 55 -15.37 -16.72 20.14
C GLU A 55 -15.61 -17.93 19.23
N HIS A 56 -14.63 -18.35 18.42
CA HIS A 56 -14.81 -19.45 17.49
C HIS A 56 -14.97 -20.79 18.23
N ASN A 57 -16.00 -21.54 17.87
CA ASN A 57 -16.18 -22.91 18.36
C ASN A 57 -15.15 -23.85 17.72
N SER A 58 -14.20 -24.34 18.52
CA SER A 58 -13.13 -25.25 18.06
C SER A 58 -13.62 -26.60 17.52
N GLU A 59 -14.88 -26.97 17.76
CA GLU A 59 -15.50 -28.18 17.20
C GLU A 59 -16.04 -27.96 15.77
N GLU A 60 -16.20 -26.70 15.34
CA GLU A 60 -16.63 -26.35 13.99
C GLU A 60 -15.44 -26.08 13.07
N ARG A 61 -15.66 -26.23 11.75
CA ARG A 61 -14.64 -25.86 10.77
C ARG A 61 -14.44 -24.35 10.77
N LEU A 62 -13.21 -23.90 11.00
CA LEU A 62 -12.84 -22.49 10.90
C LEU A 62 -13.11 -21.94 9.49
N ASN A 63 -14.04 -20.99 9.41
CA ASN A 63 -14.31 -20.20 8.20
C ASN A 63 -13.90 -18.75 8.45
N ILE A 64 -12.71 -18.39 7.99
CA ILE A 64 -12.09 -17.07 8.21
C ILE A 64 -13.03 -15.90 7.86
N PHE A 65 -13.71 -15.96 6.71
CA PHE A 65 -14.59 -14.87 6.28
C PHE A 65 -15.75 -14.68 7.25
N LYS A 66 -16.39 -15.78 7.66
CA LYS A 66 -17.51 -15.75 8.61
C LYS A 66 -17.04 -15.29 9.97
N GLU A 67 -15.99 -15.89 10.51
CA GLU A 67 -15.51 -15.60 11.86
C GLU A 67 -14.96 -14.16 11.97
N SER A 68 -14.26 -13.66 10.96
CA SER A 68 -13.80 -12.27 10.92
C SER A 68 -14.96 -11.28 10.88
N LEU A 69 -16.01 -11.56 10.10
CA LEU A 69 -17.21 -10.72 10.07
C LEU A 69 -17.93 -10.70 11.42
N LEU A 70 -18.03 -11.85 12.09
CA LEU A 70 -18.64 -11.95 13.42
C LEU A 70 -17.81 -11.21 14.47
N ALA A 71 -16.50 -11.42 14.49
CA ALA A 71 -15.58 -10.76 15.42
C ALA A 71 -15.63 -9.24 15.27
N TYR A 72 -15.66 -8.72 14.04
CA TYR A 72 -15.83 -7.29 13.78
C TYR A 72 -17.18 -6.76 14.28
N LYS A 73 -18.29 -7.45 13.96
CA LYS A 73 -19.64 -7.03 14.38
C LYS A 73 -19.83 -7.04 15.90
N ASN A 74 -19.23 -8.00 16.59
CA ASN A 74 -19.36 -8.17 18.03
C ASN A 74 -18.30 -7.38 18.82
N GLY A 75 -17.30 -6.81 18.16
CA GLY A 75 -16.19 -6.11 18.83
C GLY A 75 -15.23 -7.04 19.57
N THR A 76 -15.08 -8.28 19.10
CA THR A 76 -14.27 -9.35 19.74
C THR A 76 -12.98 -9.68 18.98
N GLN A 77 -12.60 -8.80 18.05
CA GLN A 77 -11.30 -8.84 17.37
C GLN A 77 -10.15 -8.69 18.39
N THR A 78 -8.99 -9.25 18.07
CA THR A 78 -7.81 -9.13 18.93
C THR A 78 -7.34 -7.67 19.06
N PRO A 79 -6.77 -7.26 20.21
CA PRO A 79 -6.39 -5.86 20.45
C PRO A 79 -5.41 -5.28 19.43
N ASP A 80 -4.50 -6.10 18.91
CA ASP A 80 -3.54 -5.70 17.87
C ASP A 80 -4.25 -5.41 16.53
N VAL A 81 -5.22 -6.24 16.13
CA VAL A 81 -6.02 -6.01 14.92
C VAL A 81 -6.84 -4.72 15.04
N ILE A 82 -7.48 -4.48 16.19
CA ILE A 82 -8.21 -3.24 16.46
C ILE A 82 -7.27 -2.03 16.35
N ALA A 83 -6.10 -2.11 16.99
CA ALA A 83 -5.13 -1.02 16.97
C ALA A 83 -4.64 -0.70 15.56
N GLU A 84 -4.44 -1.68 14.68
CA GLU A 84 -4.03 -1.43 13.30
C GLU A 84 -5.18 -0.93 12.42
N GLN A 85 -6.40 -1.43 12.60
CA GLN A 85 -7.60 -0.94 11.88
C GLN A 85 -7.84 0.55 12.13
N GLU A 86 -7.59 1.05 13.34
CA GLU A 86 -7.70 2.48 13.66
C GLU A 86 -6.65 3.35 12.95
N LYS A 87 -5.56 2.76 12.48
CA LYS A 87 -4.41 3.48 11.94
C LYS A 87 -4.37 3.52 10.41
N MET A 88 -4.92 2.52 9.73
CA MET A 88 -4.79 2.31 8.28
C MET A 88 -5.09 3.55 7.43
N LYS A 89 -4.04 4.24 6.93
CA LYS A 89 -4.01 5.12 5.74
C LYS A 89 -2.55 5.27 5.24
N TRP A 90 -2.29 4.86 3.99
CA TRP A 90 -1.08 5.09 3.17
C TRP A 90 0.19 4.24 3.46
N ALA A 91 0.98 3.98 2.39
CA ALA A 91 2.21 3.18 2.41
C ALA A 91 3.20 3.66 1.31
N ASP A 92 4.51 3.53 1.59
CA ASP A 92 5.61 3.80 0.65
C ASP A 92 6.28 2.50 0.18
N VAL A 93 6.96 2.50 -0.98
CA VAL A 93 7.59 1.31 -1.56
C VAL A 93 9.04 1.57 -2.00
N THR A 94 9.96 0.68 -1.65
CA THR A 94 11.36 0.71 -2.16
C THR A 94 11.67 -0.53 -2.99
N VAL A 95 12.48 -0.37 -4.06
CA VAL A 95 12.88 -1.48 -4.93
C VAL A 95 14.38 -1.50 -5.19
N GLY A 96 14.96 -2.70 -5.22
CA GLY A 96 16.42 -2.86 -5.32
C GLY A 96 17.01 -2.57 -6.70
N ALA A 97 16.27 -2.80 -7.78
CA ALA A 97 16.82 -2.71 -9.14
C ALA A 97 16.69 -1.30 -9.77
N PRO A 98 17.43 -0.98 -10.84
CA PRO A 98 17.28 0.27 -11.58
C PRO A 98 15.92 0.39 -12.27
N ALA A 99 15.42 1.62 -12.46
CA ALA A 99 14.13 1.90 -13.11
C ALA A 99 14.00 1.26 -14.51
N SER A 100 15.09 1.15 -15.28
CA SER A 100 15.07 0.53 -16.61
C SER A 100 14.67 -0.95 -16.58
N GLN A 101 14.96 -1.66 -15.48
CA GLN A 101 14.56 -3.06 -15.29
C GLN A 101 13.08 -3.21 -14.95
N TYR A 102 12.43 -2.13 -14.52
CA TYR A 102 11.00 -2.05 -14.28
C TYR A 102 10.23 -1.36 -15.41
N SER A 103 10.84 -1.27 -16.60
CA SER A 103 10.20 -0.72 -17.80
C SER A 103 9.40 -1.81 -18.54
N PRO A 104 8.59 -1.45 -19.57
CA PRO A 104 7.90 -2.44 -20.40
C PRO A 104 8.80 -3.48 -21.08
N ARG A 105 10.11 -3.20 -21.20
CA ARG A 105 11.10 -4.14 -21.76
C ARG A 105 12.10 -4.64 -20.72
N GLY A 106 11.92 -4.23 -19.45
CA GLY A 106 12.79 -4.59 -18.35
C GLY A 106 12.51 -6.00 -17.84
N ILE A 107 13.52 -6.66 -17.28
CA ILE A 107 13.43 -8.05 -16.83
C ILE A 107 12.43 -8.26 -15.68
N ALA A 108 12.17 -7.22 -14.87
CA ALA A 108 11.20 -7.28 -13.79
C ALA A 108 9.77 -6.95 -14.24
N GLY A 109 9.60 -6.42 -15.45
CA GLY A 109 8.33 -5.90 -15.96
C GLY A 109 7.94 -4.54 -15.38
N PRO A 110 6.89 -3.89 -15.91
CA PRO A 110 6.41 -2.59 -15.45
C PRO A 110 6.14 -2.54 -13.95
N ILE A 111 6.65 -1.52 -13.26
CA ILE A 111 6.44 -1.36 -11.81
C ILE A 111 4.94 -1.24 -11.46
N ASP A 112 4.15 -0.57 -12.30
CA ASP A 112 2.72 -0.37 -12.05
C ASP A 112 1.94 -1.68 -12.12
N ASP A 113 2.35 -2.60 -12.99
CA ASP A 113 1.75 -3.94 -13.09
C ASP A 113 2.09 -4.77 -11.85
N LEU A 114 3.32 -4.66 -11.33
CA LEU A 114 3.75 -5.33 -10.09
C LEU A 114 3.01 -4.80 -8.87
N LEU A 115 2.68 -3.51 -8.85
CA LEU A 115 1.99 -2.86 -7.75
C LEU A 115 0.47 -2.90 -7.87
N PHE A 116 -0.09 -3.28 -9.03
CA PHE A 116 -1.54 -3.35 -9.23
C PHE A 116 -2.27 -4.22 -8.20
N PRO A 117 -1.80 -5.44 -7.82
CA PRO A 117 -2.47 -6.25 -6.80
C PRO A 117 -2.56 -5.56 -5.43
N ILE A 118 -1.58 -4.72 -5.10
CA ILE A 118 -1.56 -3.95 -3.85
C ILE A 118 -2.44 -2.71 -3.99
N ASN A 119 -2.16 -1.87 -4.97
CA ASN A 119 -2.84 -0.59 -5.16
C ASN A 119 -4.33 -0.78 -5.49
N HIS A 120 -4.66 -1.68 -6.43
CA HIS A 120 -6.05 -1.95 -6.78
C HIS A 120 -6.69 -2.97 -5.84
N GLY A 121 -6.03 -4.11 -5.62
CA GLY A 121 -6.62 -5.26 -4.92
C GLY A 121 -6.68 -5.14 -3.39
N ILE A 122 -5.79 -4.36 -2.78
CA ILE A 122 -5.73 -4.20 -1.31
C ILE A 122 -6.16 -2.80 -0.88
N LEU A 123 -5.73 -1.75 -1.58
CA LEU A 123 -6.01 -0.36 -1.19
C LEU A 123 -7.29 0.19 -1.85
N TYR A 124 -7.42 0.13 -3.17
CA TYR A 124 -8.60 0.68 -3.85
C TYR A 124 -9.87 -0.15 -3.58
N TYR A 125 -9.75 -1.48 -3.49
CA TYR A 125 -10.86 -2.39 -3.24
C TYR A 125 -11.74 -2.01 -2.03
N PRO A 126 -11.19 -1.72 -0.83
CA PRO A 126 -11.97 -1.23 0.32
C PRO A 126 -12.33 0.26 0.24
N GLY A 127 -11.97 0.98 -0.83
CA GLY A 127 -12.43 2.33 -1.11
C GLY A 127 -11.45 3.47 -0.82
N TYR A 128 -10.14 3.20 -0.72
CA TYR A 128 -9.15 4.28 -0.61
C TYR A 128 -9.01 5.02 -1.95
N ASP A 129 -8.84 6.33 -1.89
CA ASP A 129 -8.18 7.08 -2.96
C ASP A 129 -6.70 6.71 -2.91
N VAL A 130 -6.16 6.08 -3.95
CA VAL A 130 -4.79 5.56 -3.96
C VAL A 130 -3.89 6.51 -4.73
N LEU A 131 -2.94 7.18 -4.06
CA LEU A 131 -1.97 8.04 -4.73
C LEU A 131 -0.94 7.21 -5.52
N PRO A 132 -0.39 7.72 -6.63
CA PRO A 132 0.70 7.06 -7.36
C PRO A 132 1.85 6.70 -6.41
N PRO A 133 2.43 5.49 -6.43
CA PRO A 133 3.44 5.11 -5.45
C PRO A 133 4.71 5.96 -5.58
N PHE A 134 5.33 6.32 -4.45
CA PHE A 134 6.69 6.86 -4.45
C PHE A 134 7.68 5.70 -4.41
N VAL A 135 8.36 5.47 -5.54
CA VAL A 135 9.27 4.33 -5.70
C VAL A 135 10.71 4.80 -5.76
N LEU A 136 11.50 4.37 -4.78
CA LEU A 136 12.96 4.55 -4.78
C LEU A 136 13.64 3.37 -5.48
N TYR A 137 14.37 3.67 -6.56
CA TYR A 137 15.15 2.71 -7.34
C TYR A 137 16.62 2.72 -6.94
N HIS A 138 17.33 1.64 -7.30
CA HIS A 138 18.78 1.52 -7.12
C HIS A 138 19.21 1.63 -5.65
N THR A 139 18.56 0.87 -4.77
CA THR A 139 18.76 0.93 -3.31
C THR A 139 19.54 -0.26 -2.74
N PHE A 140 20.29 -0.99 -3.56
CA PHE A 140 21.12 -2.11 -3.07
C PHE A 140 22.32 -1.62 -2.24
N PRO A 141 22.94 -2.47 -1.40
CA PRO A 141 24.07 -2.06 -0.56
C PRO A 141 25.20 -1.40 -1.36
N GLY A 142 25.61 -0.20 -0.94
CA GLY A 142 26.65 0.62 -1.61
C GLY A 142 26.15 1.49 -2.76
N ALA A 143 24.87 1.40 -3.15
CA ALA A 143 24.29 2.21 -4.22
C ALA A 143 23.87 3.62 -3.79
N VAL A 144 23.69 3.84 -2.49
CA VAL A 144 23.27 5.13 -1.92
C VAL A 144 24.44 5.69 -1.12
N ASP A 145 25.12 6.67 -1.71
CA ASP A 145 26.10 7.50 -1.01
C ASP A 145 25.42 8.70 -0.33
N ASP A 146 26.20 9.53 0.38
CA ASP A 146 25.68 10.69 1.11
C ASP A 146 24.95 11.68 0.20
N LYS A 147 25.47 11.90 -1.01
CA LYS A 147 24.87 12.80 -1.98
C LYS A 147 23.51 12.28 -2.42
N ARG A 148 23.44 10.99 -2.81
CA ARG A 148 22.21 10.34 -3.23
C ARG A 148 21.20 10.27 -2.09
N PHE A 149 21.65 10.09 -0.86
CA PHE A 149 20.78 10.11 0.31
C PHE A 149 20.07 11.46 0.48
N VAL A 150 20.80 12.58 0.32
CA VAL A 150 20.20 13.93 0.36
C VAL A 150 19.19 14.14 -0.78
N GLU A 151 19.49 13.64 -1.98
CA GLU A 151 18.54 13.69 -3.11
C GLU A 151 17.26 12.89 -2.81
N ILE A 152 17.40 11.71 -2.22
CA ILE A 152 16.27 10.87 -1.81
C ILE A 152 15.42 11.59 -0.76
N GLN A 153 16.05 12.21 0.25
CA GLN A 153 15.34 12.99 1.27
C GLN A 153 14.57 14.16 0.64
N ALA A 154 15.18 14.89 -0.30
CA ALA A 154 14.51 15.98 -0.98
C ALA A 154 13.27 15.51 -1.76
N ALA A 155 13.40 14.42 -2.53
CA ALA A 155 12.29 13.84 -3.29
C ALA A 155 11.18 13.30 -2.37
N MET A 156 11.53 12.64 -1.27
CA MET A 156 10.57 12.17 -0.26
C MET A 156 9.83 13.34 0.37
N LYS A 157 10.54 14.42 0.73
CA LYS A 157 9.93 15.62 1.30
C LYS A 157 8.92 16.25 0.34
N GLU A 158 9.27 16.41 -0.93
CA GLU A 158 8.35 16.91 -1.95
C GLU A 158 7.09 16.06 -2.05
N ARG A 159 7.26 14.74 -2.04
CA ARG A 159 6.14 13.80 -2.05
C ARG A 159 5.23 13.94 -0.83
N LEU A 160 5.79 14.01 0.37
CA LEU A 160 5.03 14.11 1.62
C LEU A 160 4.26 15.43 1.73
N LEU A 161 4.84 16.52 1.23
CA LEU A 161 4.21 17.84 1.26
C LEU A 161 3.15 18.05 0.17
N SER A 162 3.01 17.11 -0.77
CA SER A 162 2.03 17.16 -1.85
C SER A 162 0.91 16.12 -1.71
N LEU A 163 0.80 15.43 -0.56
CA LEU A 163 -0.22 14.39 -0.33
C LEU A 163 -1.65 14.90 -0.58
N ASP A 164 -1.97 16.12 -0.16
CA ASP A 164 -3.33 16.67 -0.27
C ASP A 164 -3.69 17.18 -1.67
N THR A 165 -2.68 17.34 -2.54
CA THR A 165 -2.82 17.92 -3.87
C THR A 165 -2.50 16.92 -4.99
N THR A 166 -1.93 15.76 -4.65
CA THR A 166 -1.59 14.74 -5.64
C THR A 166 -2.88 14.05 -6.08
N GLU A 167 -3.13 14.01 -7.38
CA GLU A 167 -4.27 13.29 -7.92
C GLU A 167 -4.12 11.77 -7.69
N PRO A 168 -5.14 11.09 -7.16
CA PRO A 168 -5.15 9.63 -7.04
C PRO A 168 -5.06 8.95 -8.41
N ILE A 169 -4.62 7.69 -8.41
CA ILE A 169 -4.74 6.81 -9.57
C ILE A 169 -6.23 6.65 -9.87
N ALA A 170 -6.63 7.01 -11.09
CA ALA A 170 -8.01 6.99 -11.53
C ALA A 170 -8.50 5.58 -11.87
N TYR A 171 -8.49 4.66 -10.91
CA TYR A 171 -9.05 3.32 -11.09
C TYR A 171 -10.57 3.38 -11.38
N ARG A 172 -11.03 2.51 -12.28
CA ARG A 172 -12.44 2.38 -12.63
C ARG A 172 -13.23 1.76 -11.47
N LYS A 173 -14.35 2.38 -11.11
CA LYS A 173 -15.23 1.90 -10.04
C LYS A 173 -16.11 0.74 -10.54
N GLN A 174 -16.12 -0.36 -9.80
CA GLN A 174 -16.87 -1.58 -10.16
C GLN A 174 -18.36 -1.31 -10.48
N ASN A 175 -19.07 -0.65 -9.56
CA ASN A 175 -20.53 -0.51 -9.64
C ASN A 175 -21.00 0.83 -10.25
N HIS A 176 -20.21 1.46 -11.11
CA HIS A 176 -20.49 2.80 -11.66
C HIS A 176 -20.65 2.83 -13.18
N GLY A 177 -20.88 1.66 -13.81
CA GLY A 177 -21.27 1.56 -15.21
C GLY A 177 -20.17 1.13 -16.17
N ASP A 178 -18.92 1.05 -15.73
CA ASP A 178 -17.81 0.59 -16.58
C ASP A 178 -17.78 -0.94 -16.77
N TYR A 179 -18.31 -1.67 -15.80
CA TYR A 179 -18.32 -3.14 -15.81
C TYR A 179 -19.71 -3.70 -16.11
N THR A 180 -19.76 -4.88 -16.71
CA THR A 180 -20.96 -5.70 -16.86
C THR A 180 -21.39 -6.24 -15.49
N MET A 181 -22.68 -6.55 -15.35
CA MET A 181 -23.23 -7.20 -14.17
C MET A 181 -23.99 -8.44 -14.62
N PRO A 182 -23.84 -9.61 -13.98
CA PRO A 182 -23.10 -9.84 -12.73
C PRO A 182 -21.61 -10.19 -12.92
N ASP A 183 -21.15 -10.31 -14.16
CA ASP A 183 -19.86 -10.94 -14.48
C ASP A 183 -18.63 -10.06 -14.15
N LEU A 184 -18.84 -8.76 -13.93
CA LEU A 184 -17.78 -7.80 -13.58
C LEU A 184 -16.68 -7.69 -14.65
N GLU A 185 -17.05 -7.86 -15.93
CA GLU A 185 -16.14 -7.67 -17.06
C GLU A 185 -16.15 -6.21 -17.53
N LEU A 186 -14.99 -5.67 -17.92
CA LEU A 186 -14.94 -4.32 -18.48
C LEU A 186 -15.74 -4.28 -19.79
N LYS A 187 -16.61 -3.29 -19.94
CA LYS A 187 -17.41 -3.16 -21.16
C LYS A 187 -16.51 -2.86 -22.37
N PRO A 188 -16.76 -3.50 -23.54
CA PRO A 188 -15.97 -3.26 -24.73
C PRO A 188 -15.94 -1.79 -25.17
N GLY A 189 -14.78 -1.32 -25.61
CA GLY A 189 -14.59 0.04 -26.12
C GLY A 189 -14.34 1.10 -25.03
N LEU A 190 -14.18 0.69 -23.77
CA LEU A 190 -13.72 1.58 -22.70
C LEU A 190 -12.19 1.59 -22.58
N GLU A 191 -11.51 0.55 -23.06
CA GLU A 191 -10.06 0.43 -23.20
C GLU A 191 -9.53 1.32 -24.34
N GLN A 192 -8.29 1.83 -24.21
CA GLN A 192 -7.64 2.49 -25.34
C GLN A 192 -7.16 1.46 -26.37
N GLN A 193 -6.98 1.90 -27.62
CA GLN A 193 -6.58 1.01 -28.71
C GLN A 193 -5.24 0.30 -28.40
N GLY A 194 -5.27 -1.02 -28.33
CA GLY A 194 -4.09 -1.86 -28.06
C GLY A 194 -3.79 -2.06 -26.57
N GLU A 195 -4.59 -1.51 -25.66
CA GLU A 195 -4.46 -1.80 -24.24
C GLU A 195 -4.95 -3.21 -23.91
N THR A 196 -4.20 -3.87 -23.02
CA THR A 196 -4.56 -5.15 -22.42
C THR A 196 -4.10 -5.17 -20.96
N GLY A 197 -4.57 -6.13 -20.18
CA GLY A 197 -4.16 -6.32 -18.79
C GLY A 197 -4.59 -5.17 -17.85
N PHE A 198 -3.77 -4.89 -16.84
CA PHE A 198 -4.13 -4.00 -15.73
C PHE A 198 -4.41 -2.55 -16.14
N ASN A 199 -3.75 -2.08 -17.21
CA ASN A 199 -3.90 -0.72 -17.70
C ASN A 199 -5.33 -0.37 -18.12
N MET A 200 -6.15 -1.35 -18.54
CA MET A 200 -7.54 -1.12 -18.93
C MET A 200 -8.41 -0.63 -17.76
N HIS A 201 -7.98 -0.88 -16.52
CA HIS A 201 -8.70 -0.51 -15.31
C HIS A 201 -8.34 0.88 -14.78
N VAL A 202 -7.51 1.63 -15.50
CA VAL A 202 -7.14 3.02 -15.17
C VAL A 202 -7.74 3.95 -16.22
N ILE A 203 -8.48 4.97 -15.78
CA ILE A 203 -8.97 6.03 -16.66
C ILE A 203 -7.79 6.96 -16.96
N LYS A 204 -7.50 7.15 -18.25
CA LYS A 204 -6.43 8.03 -18.73
C LYS A 204 -7.05 9.26 -19.38
N SER A 205 -6.55 10.45 -19.01
CA SER A 205 -6.90 11.75 -19.59
C SER A 205 -6.26 11.96 -20.96
#